data_AF-A0A7K4L4B1-F1
#
_entry.id   AF-A0A7K4L4B1-F1
#
_cell.length_a   1.000
_cell.length_b   1.000
_cell.length_c   1.000
_cell.angle_alpha   90.00
_cell.angle_beta   90.00
_cell.angle_gamma   90.00
#
_symmetry.space_group_name_H-M   'P 1'
#
loop_
_entity.id
_entity.type
_entity.pdbx_description
1 polymer ?
#
loop_
_entity_poly.entity_id
_entity_poly.type
_entity_poly.pdbx_seq_one_letter_code
_entity_poly.pdbx_strand_id
1 'polypeptide(L)'
;KGASLLLMLKQYLTKDTFQAGFEIYLHNHSYRSTKSDDLWDSMNEITTGTLDVKKLMKTWTLHKGFPLVTVVRRGRNISVQQEQFLYRVEPENWTSAASYLWHIPLTYITSNCNFTHCTNAYLLDQKSGM
;
A
#
# COMPACT_ATOMS: atom_id res chain seq x y z
N LYS A 1 -2.81 9.38 9.22
CA LYS A 1 -2.92 8.03 8.61
C LYS A 1 -3.70 8.07 7.29
N GLY A 2 -4.95 8.54 7.25
CA GLY A 2 -5.76 8.56 6.01
C GLY A 2 -5.11 9.26 4.82
N ALA A 3 -4.66 10.50 4.97
CA ALA A 3 -3.97 11.23 3.90
C ALA A 3 -2.68 10.53 3.41
N SER A 4 -1.92 9.91 4.30
CA SER A 4 -0.71 9.15 3.95
C SER A 4 -1.04 7.91 3.12
N LEU A 5 -2.15 7.22 3.42
CA LEU A 5 -2.64 6.09 2.62
C LEU A 5 -3.07 6.52 1.22
N LEU A 6 -3.77 7.65 1.12
CA LEU A 6 -4.15 8.22 -0.18
C LEU A 6 -2.93 8.66 -0.98
N LEU A 7 -1.92 9.24 -0.33
CA LEU A 7 -0.66 9.61 -0.98
C LEU A 7 0.09 8.38 -1.52
N MET A 8 0.20 7.32 -0.70
CA MET A 8 0.79 6.04 -1.11
C MET A 8 0.06 5.45 -2.32
N LEU A 9 -1.29 5.42 -2.27
CA LEU A 9 -2.10 4.91 -3.37
C LEU A 9 -1.94 5.75 -4.64
N LYS A 10 -1.93 7.07 -4.53
CA LYS A 10 -1.67 7.99 -5.66
C LYS A 10 -0.31 7.74 -6.30
N GLN A 11 0.73 7.51 -5.49
CA GLN A 11 2.07 7.20 -6.02
C GLN A 11 2.08 5.85 -6.74
N TYR A 12 1.32 4.88 -6.26
CA TYR A 12 1.26 3.54 -6.85
C TYR A 12 0.40 3.46 -8.12
N LEU A 13 -0.75 4.13 -8.15
CA LEU A 13 -1.67 4.14 -9.29
C LEU A 13 -1.29 5.13 -10.40
N THR A 14 -0.35 6.05 -10.12
CA THR A 14 -0.11 7.32 -10.86
C THR A 14 -1.17 8.39 -10.60
N LYS A 15 -0.81 9.65 -10.90
CA LYS A 15 -1.67 10.82 -10.66
C LYS A 15 -2.97 10.75 -11.47
N ASP A 16 -2.89 10.35 -12.74
CA ASP A 16 -4.02 10.42 -13.66
C ASP A 16 -5.07 9.35 -13.35
N THR A 17 -4.64 8.10 -13.11
CA THR A 17 -5.51 7.00 -12.65
C THR A 17 -6.18 7.36 -11.32
N PHE A 18 -5.42 7.92 -10.38
CA PHE A 18 -5.95 8.30 -9.07
C PHE A 18 -6.99 9.42 -9.18
N GLN A 19 -6.73 10.43 -10.02
CA GLN A 19 -7.66 11.53 -10.24
C GLN A 19 -8.95 11.03 -10.92
N ALA A 20 -8.84 10.23 -11.99
CA ALA A 20 -9.99 9.66 -12.70
C ALA A 20 -10.87 8.82 -11.76
N GLY A 21 -10.26 8.01 -10.88
CA GLY A 21 -11.01 7.21 -9.90
C GLY A 21 -11.76 8.07 -8.87
N PHE A 22 -11.18 9.21 -8.46
CA PHE A 22 -11.87 10.18 -7.60
C PHE A 22 -13.02 10.89 -8.32
N GLU A 23 -12.85 11.24 -9.59
CA GLU A 23 -13.90 11.87 -10.39
C GLU A 23 -15.11 10.94 -10.54
N ILE A 24 -14.89 9.65 -10.86
CA ILE A 24 -15.94 8.63 -10.89
C ILE A 24 -16.60 8.48 -9.52
N TYR A 25 -15.80 8.35 -8.45
CA TYR A 25 -16.33 8.19 -7.10
C TYR A 25 -17.28 9.33 -6.70
N LEU A 26 -16.85 10.57 -6.91
CA LEU A 26 -17.63 11.77 -6.58
C LEU A 26 -18.90 11.87 -7.42
N HIS A 27 -18.81 11.60 -8.72
CA HIS A 27 -19.97 11.59 -9.60
C HIS A 27 -21.01 10.54 -9.16
N ASN A 28 -20.59 9.30 -8.94
CA ASN A 28 -21.48 8.18 -8.63
C ASN A 28 -22.15 8.29 -7.24
N HIS A 29 -21.50 8.97 -6.30
CA HIS A 29 -21.97 9.10 -4.91
C HIS A 29 -22.40 10.53 -4.54
N SER A 30 -22.59 11.39 -5.52
CA SER A 30 -23.09 12.76 -5.30
C SER A 30 -24.41 12.73 -4.52
N TYR A 31 -24.47 13.54 -3.46
CA TYR A 31 -25.65 13.69 -2.58
C TYR A 31 -26.06 12.41 -1.84
N ARG A 32 -25.16 11.42 -1.69
CA ARG A 32 -25.41 10.15 -1.00
C ARG A 32 -24.34 9.87 0.06
N SER A 33 -24.60 8.87 0.89
CA SER A 33 -23.65 8.35 1.87
C SER A 33 -22.75 7.28 1.24
N THR A 34 -21.53 7.15 1.76
CA THR A 34 -20.54 6.19 1.26
C THR A 34 -19.86 5.42 2.39
N LYS A 35 -19.23 4.30 2.01
CA LYS A 35 -18.33 3.48 2.81
C LYS A 35 -16.96 3.45 2.15
N SER A 36 -15.95 2.95 2.87
CA SER A 36 -14.59 2.84 2.33
C SER A 36 -14.52 1.99 1.06
N ASP A 37 -15.34 0.94 0.98
CA ASP A 37 -15.38 0.02 -0.17
C ASP A 37 -15.79 0.72 -1.46
N ASP A 38 -16.69 1.70 -1.41
CA ASP A 38 -17.20 2.43 -2.57
C ASP A 38 -16.08 3.23 -3.28
N LEU A 39 -15.13 3.77 -2.51
CA LEU A 39 -13.95 4.45 -3.05
C LEU A 39 -13.03 3.47 -3.77
N TRP A 40 -12.79 2.30 -3.19
CA TRP A 40 -11.92 1.30 -3.80
C TRP A 40 -12.52 0.67 -5.05
N ASP A 41 -13.84 0.52 -5.09
CA ASP A 41 -14.56 0.05 -6.28
C ASP A 41 -14.42 1.04 -7.44
N SER A 42 -14.56 2.35 -7.17
CA SER A 42 -14.36 3.40 -8.19
C SER A 42 -12.93 3.42 -8.75
N MET A 43 -11.93 3.07 -7.92
CA MET A 43 -10.54 2.95 -8.38
C MET A 43 -10.32 1.69 -9.22
N ASN A 44 -10.96 0.56 -8.85
CA ASN A 44 -10.87 -0.71 -9.58
C ASN A 44 -11.49 -0.61 -10.99
N GLU A 45 -12.50 0.24 -11.18
CA GLU A 45 -13.07 0.55 -12.49
C GLU A 45 -12.01 1.13 -13.45
N ILE A 46 -11.17 2.06 -12.95
CA ILE A 46 -10.10 2.68 -13.75
C ILE A 46 -8.93 1.71 -14.00
N THR A 47 -8.56 0.89 -13.01
CA THR A 47 -7.42 -0.04 -13.16
C THR A 47 -7.75 -1.23 -14.06
N THR A 48 -9.00 -1.39 -14.50
CA THR A 48 -9.48 -2.50 -15.35
C THR A 48 -9.16 -3.89 -14.78
N GLY A 49 -9.03 -4.00 -13.46
CA GLY A 49 -8.71 -5.25 -12.77
C GLY A 49 -7.24 -5.70 -12.88
N THR A 50 -6.34 -4.89 -13.47
CA THR A 50 -4.89 -5.17 -13.45
C THR A 50 -4.32 -5.13 -12.03
N LEU A 51 -4.98 -4.37 -11.15
CA LEU A 51 -4.68 -4.28 -9.74
C LEU A 51 -5.99 -4.25 -8.94
N ASP A 52 -6.09 -5.12 -7.94
CA ASP A 52 -7.16 -5.10 -6.96
C ASP A 52 -6.84 -4.11 -5.82
N VAL A 53 -7.26 -2.85 -6.01
CA VAL A 53 -7.08 -1.75 -5.05
C VAL A 53 -7.80 -2.03 -3.74
N LYS A 54 -8.99 -2.64 -3.80
CA LYS A 54 -9.77 -3.01 -2.61
C LYS A 54 -8.99 -4.00 -1.75
N LYS A 55 -8.44 -5.08 -2.33
CA LYS A 55 -7.62 -6.05 -1.61
C LYS A 55 -6.38 -5.40 -0.98
N LEU A 56 -5.69 -4.53 -1.73
CA LEU A 56 -4.53 -3.80 -1.22
C LEU A 56 -4.92 -2.94 -0.01
N MET A 57 -5.91 -2.05 -0.17
CA MET A 57 -6.29 -1.06 0.83
C MET A 57 -6.94 -1.67 2.06
N LYS A 58 -7.61 -2.83 1.93
CA LYS A 58 -8.22 -3.56 3.05
C LYS A 58 -7.19 -3.89 4.14
N THR A 59 -5.97 -4.29 3.76
CA THR A 59 -4.90 -4.57 4.73
C THR A 59 -4.46 -3.33 5.52
N TRP A 60 -4.54 -2.14 4.91
CA TRP A 60 -4.14 -0.87 5.53
C TRP A 60 -5.22 -0.25 6.42
N THR A 61 -6.49 -0.48 6.11
CA THR A 61 -7.64 0.10 6.84
C THR A 61 -8.10 -0.78 7.99
N LEU A 62 -8.01 -2.11 7.88
CA LEU A 62 -8.48 -3.03 8.92
C LEU A 62 -7.45 -3.30 10.03
N HIS A 63 -6.15 -3.30 9.71
CA HIS A 63 -5.12 -3.58 10.72
C HIS A 63 -4.66 -2.31 11.45
N LYS A 64 -4.58 -2.40 12.78
CA LYS A 64 -3.99 -1.35 13.63
C LYS A 64 -2.48 -1.30 13.41
N GLY A 65 -1.91 -0.09 13.44
CA GLY A 65 -0.48 0.13 13.21
C GLY A 65 -0.12 0.23 11.73
N PHE A 66 1.12 -0.14 11.42
CA PHE A 66 1.76 -0.11 10.11
C PHE A 66 2.94 -1.09 10.08
N PRO A 67 3.40 -1.51 8.89
CA PRO A 67 4.51 -2.45 8.77
C PRO A 67 5.86 -1.78 8.99
N LEU A 68 6.78 -2.50 9.64
CA LEU A 68 8.22 -2.34 9.50
C LEU A 68 8.67 -3.18 8.30
N VAL A 69 9.41 -2.56 7.38
CA VAL A 69 10.01 -3.26 6.25
C VAL A 69 11.52 -3.29 6.43
N THR A 70 12.05 -4.50 6.60
CA THR A 70 13.49 -4.76 6.70
C THR A 70 14.02 -5.11 5.33
N VAL A 71 15.04 -4.38 4.89
CA VAL A 71 15.70 -4.57 3.59
C VAL A 71 17.13 -5.04 3.83
N VAL A 72 17.50 -6.19 3.28
CA VAL A 72 18.84 -6.75 3.37
C VAL A 72 19.43 -6.89 1.97
N ARG A 73 20.62 -6.33 1.74
CA ARG A 73 21.32 -6.42 0.46
C ARG A 73 22.52 -7.35 0.58
N ARG A 74 22.60 -8.35 -0.30
CA ARG A 74 23.75 -9.26 -0.46
C ARG A 74 24.24 -9.17 -1.90
N GLY A 75 25.21 -8.27 -2.14
CA GLY A 75 25.72 -7.97 -3.48
C GLY A 75 24.65 -7.33 -4.37
N ARG A 76 24.17 -8.07 -5.37
CA ARG A 76 23.07 -7.66 -6.27
C ARG A 76 21.69 -8.15 -5.80
N ASN A 77 21.64 -9.07 -4.84
CA ASN A 77 20.39 -9.61 -4.32
C ASN A 77 19.87 -8.70 -3.21
N ILE A 78 18.61 -8.34 -3.29
CA ILE A 78 17.89 -7.61 -2.25
C ILE A 78 16.85 -8.57 -1.71
N SER A 79 16.70 -8.64 -0.40
CA SER A 79 15.60 -9.36 0.23
C SER A 79 14.84 -8.40 1.13
N VAL A 80 13.52 -8.45 1.05
CA VAL A 80 12.62 -7.60 1.83
C VAL A 80 11.77 -8.47 2.75
N GLN A 81 11.53 -8.01 3.97
CA GLN A 81 10.68 -8.69 4.93
C GLN A 81 9.79 -7.68 5.63
N GLN A 82 8.54 -8.05 5.88
CA GLN A 82 7.59 -7.22 6.62
C GLN A 82 7.18 -7.82 7.95
N GLU A 83 6.97 -6.96 8.93
CA GLU A 83 6.36 -7.29 10.22
C GLU A 83 5.63 -6.07 10.78
N GLN A 84 4.80 -6.24 11.81
CA GLN A 84 4.16 -5.10 12.44
C GLN A 84 5.20 -4.29 13.22
N PHE A 85 5.24 -2.97 13.00
CA PHE A 85 6.08 -2.10 13.82
C PHE A 85 5.47 -1.95 15.22
N LEU A 86 6.27 -2.21 16.25
CA LEU A 86 5.92 -2.00 17.66
C LEU A 86 6.97 -1.12 18.32
N TYR A 87 6.56 0.00 18.91
CA TYR A 87 7.47 0.90 19.62
C TYR A 87 8.00 0.29 20.93
N ARG A 88 7.18 -0.50 21.62
CA ARG A 88 7.54 -1.30 22.80
C ARG A 88 6.92 -2.68 22.70
N VAL A 89 7.70 -3.69 23.05
CA VAL A 89 7.25 -5.08 23.13
C VAL A 89 6.83 -5.34 24.56
N GLU A 90 5.52 -5.42 24.79
CA GLU A 90 4.94 -5.84 26.07
C GLU A 90 4.54 -7.33 26.00
N PRO A 91 4.54 -8.07 27.11
CA PRO A 91 4.23 -9.51 27.13
C PRO A 91 2.86 -9.85 26.51
N GLU A 92 1.88 -8.95 26.61
CA GLU A 92 0.54 -9.12 26.00
C GLU A 92 0.55 -9.00 24.47
N ASN A 93 1.55 -8.34 23.89
CA ASN A 93 1.70 -8.18 22.44
C ASN A 93 2.34 -9.42 21.78
N TRP A 94 2.82 -10.39 22.56
CA TRP A 94 3.46 -11.62 22.04
C TRP A 94 2.44 -12.65 21.52
N THR A 95 1.26 -12.73 22.13
CA THR A 95 0.26 -13.78 21.86
C THR A 95 -0.71 -13.45 20.74
N SER A 96 -0.75 -12.20 20.27
CA SER A 96 -1.58 -11.74 19.15
C SER A 96 -0.86 -11.78 17.80
N ALA A 97 0.20 -12.60 17.69
CA ALA A 97 1.00 -12.82 16.48
C ALA A 97 0.25 -13.58 15.36
N ALA A 98 -1.04 -13.32 15.16
CA ALA A 98 -1.60 -13.41 13.83
C ALA A 98 -0.85 -12.37 12.99
N SER A 99 0.22 -12.79 12.31
CA SER A 99 1.09 -11.93 11.52
C SER A 99 0.26 -11.18 10.49
N TYR A 100 -0.16 -9.96 10.82
CA TYR A 100 -0.82 -9.07 9.88
C TYR A 100 0.11 -8.87 8.69
N LEU A 101 -0.36 -9.25 7.51
CA LEU A 101 0.33 -8.99 6.25
C LEU A 101 -0.32 -7.77 5.61
N TRP A 102 0.51 -6.79 5.29
CA TRP A 102 0.13 -5.65 4.47
C TRP A 102 0.51 -5.93 3.02
N HIS A 103 -0.31 -5.42 2.11
CA HIS A 103 0.07 -5.32 0.70
C HIS A 103 0.78 -3.98 0.51
N ILE A 104 2.11 -4.00 0.48
CA ILE A 104 2.94 -2.80 0.56
C ILE A 104 3.47 -2.45 -0.84
N PRO A 105 3.02 -1.35 -1.47
CA PRO A 105 3.63 -0.86 -2.70
C PRO A 105 4.96 -0.17 -2.36
N LEU A 106 6.05 -0.94 -2.43
CA LEU A 106 7.40 -0.44 -2.20
C LEU A 106 7.88 0.32 -3.43
N THR A 107 8.46 1.50 -3.20
CA THR A 107 9.21 2.23 -4.21
C THR A 107 10.67 2.34 -3.79
N TYR A 108 11.59 2.22 -4.74
CA TYR A 108 13.02 2.33 -4.45
C TYR A 108 13.78 3.03 -5.57
N ILE A 109 14.87 3.68 -5.17
CA ILE A 109 15.81 4.39 -6.03
C ILE A 109 17.20 3.86 -5.71
N THR A 110 18.04 3.69 -6.73
CA THR A 110 19.44 3.26 -6.57
C THR A 110 20.39 4.38 -6.97
N SER A 111 21.69 4.24 -6.67
CA SER A 111 22.72 5.24 -6.99
C SER A 111 22.81 5.58 -8.48
N ASN A 112 22.30 4.71 -9.37
CA ASN A 112 22.36 4.92 -10.82
C ASN A 112 21.18 5.73 -11.35
N CYS A 113 20.34 6.30 -10.47
CA CYS A 113 19.09 6.94 -10.80
C CYS A 113 19.07 8.39 -10.32
N ASN A 114 18.81 9.34 -11.22
CA ASN A 114 18.43 10.71 -10.84
C ASN A 114 16.94 10.72 -10.45
N PHE A 115 16.62 11.37 -9.33
CA PHE A 115 15.31 11.39 -8.62
C PHE A 115 14.06 11.62 -9.50
N THR A 116 14.21 12.10 -10.73
CA THR A 116 13.11 12.48 -11.62
C THR A 116 12.64 11.38 -12.57
N HIS A 117 13.41 10.31 -12.82
CA HIS A 117 13.10 9.39 -13.95
C HIS A 117 13.20 7.89 -13.68
N CYS A 118 13.54 7.44 -12.47
CA CYS A 118 13.79 6.01 -12.22
C CYS A 118 13.25 5.54 -10.87
N THR A 119 11.95 5.73 -10.64
CA THR A 119 11.26 5.12 -9.51
C THR A 119 10.77 3.74 -9.92
N ASN A 120 11.34 2.69 -9.32
CA ASN A 120 10.85 1.33 -9.50
C ASN A 120 9.80 1.03 -8.42
N ALA A 121 8.81 0.18 -8.76
CA ALA A 121 7.79 -0.26 -7.83
C ALA A 121 7.80 -1.80 -7.70
N TYR A 122 7.56 -2.28 -6.48
CA TYR A 122 7.43 -3.70 -6.15
C TYR A 122 6.31 -3.87 -5.12
N LEU A 123 5.37 -4.78 -5.37
CA LEU A 123 4.31 -5.07 -4.41
C LEU A 123 4.75 -6.20 -3.48
N LEU A 124 4.98 -5.88 -2.20
CA LEU A 124 5.22 -6.89 -1.16
C LEU A 124 3.88 -7.30 -0.54
N ASP A 125 3.35 -8.45 -0.96
CA ASP A 125 2.11 -9.05 -0.45
C ASP A 125 2.36 -10.31 0.40
N GLN A 126 3.61 -10.76 0.48
CA GLN A 126 4.07 -11.88 1.30
C GLN A 126 4.89 -11.41 2.51
N LYS A 127 5.13 -12.32 3.48
CA LYS A 127 5.95 -12.04 4.67
C LYS A 127 7.37 -11.61 4.29
N SER A 128 7.93 -12.24 3.27
CA SER A 128 9.26 -11.94 2.71
C SER A 128 9.23 -12.07 1.19
N GLY A 129 10.09 -11.32 0.51
CA GLY A 129 10.29 -11.36 -0.94
C GLY A 129 11.76 -11.16 -1.32
N MET A 130 12.08 -11.45 -2.58
CA MET A 130 13.38 -11.19 -3.23
C MET A 130 13.20 -10.20 -4.38
#